data_AF-A0A962I3G1-F1
#
_entry.id   AF-A0A962I3G1-F1
#
_cell.length_a   1.000
_cell.length_b   1.000
_cell.length_c   1.000
_cell.angle_alpha   90.00
_cell.angle_beta   90.00
_cell.angle_gamma   90.00
#
_symmetry.space_group_name_H-M   'P 1'
#
loop_
_entity.id
_entity.type
_entity.pdbx_description
1 polymer ?
#
loop_
_entity_poly.entity_id
_entity_poly.type
_entity_poly.pdbx_seq_one_letter_code
_entity_poly.pdbx_strand_id
1 'polypeptide(L)' 'DVIQQTDDPTRFVLVEVYRTVEATAQHKETAHYARWRDTVAEMMAEPRGSVKYANLFPADAGWDYPPGV' A
#
# COMPACT_ATOMS: atom_id res chain seq x y z
N ASP A 1 -3.34 2.78 -4.20
CA ASP A 1 -3.66 4.22 -4.11
C ASP A 1 -3.01 4.89 -2.92
N VAL A 2 -2.87 6.22 -2.96
CA VAL A 2 -2.49 7.07 -1.83
C VAL A 2 -3.65 8.03 -1.59
N ILE A 3 -4.30 7.92 -0.44
CA ILE A 3 -5.50 8.71 -0.11
C ILE A 3 -5.28 9.50 1.17
N GLN A 4 -5.80 10.72 1.21
CA GLN A 4 -5.78 11.60 2.37
C GLN A 4 -7.15 11.59 3.05
N GLN A 5 -7.15 11.57 4.38
CA GLN A 5 -8.38 11.60 5.15
C GLN A 5 -9.07 12.98 5.00
N THR A 6 -10.39 13.00 4.85
CA THR A 6 -11.14 14.23 4.53
C THR A 6 -11.24 15.21 5.69
N ASP A 7 -11.28 14.72 6.93
CA ASP A 7 -11.43 15.49 8.16
C ASP A 7 -10.11 15.74 8.89
N ASP A 8 -9.02 15.09 8.48
CA ASP A 8 -7.68 15.32 9.01
C ASP A 8 -6.63 15.26 7.87
N PRO A 9 -6.12 16.42 7.40
CA PRO A 9 -5.17 16.46 6.29
C PRO A 9 -3.79 15.90 6.65
N THR A 10 -3.53 15.57 7.92
CA THR A 10 -2.27 14.95 8.35
C THR A 10 -2.30 13.41 8.28
N ARG A 11 -3.47 12.82 8.00
CA ARG A 11 -3.67 11.37 7.93
C ARG A 11 -3.77 10.89 6.48
N PHE A 12 -2.99 9.84 6.18
CA PHE A 12 -2.91 9.23 4.87
C PHE A 12 -3.01 7.71 4.95
N VAL A 13 -3.57 7.08 3.92
CA VAL A 13 -3.61 5.62 3.74
C VAL A 13 -2.97 5.25 2.42
N LEU A 14 -2.05 4.28 2.47
CA LEU A 14 -1.52 3.59 1.30
C LEU A 14 -2.33 2.30 1.13
N VAL A 15 -3.06 2.19 0.02
CA VAL A 15 -3.81 0.99 -0.35
C VAL A 15 -2.89 0.09 -1.16
N GLU A 16 -2.32 -0.90 -0.47
CA GLU A 16 -1.40 -1.88 -1.03
C GLU A 16 -2.11 -3.24 -1.17
N VAL A 17 -2.42 -3.62 -2.42
CA VAL A 17 -3.12 -4.86 -2.76
C VAL A 17 -2.16 -5.80 -3.47
N TYR A 18 -2.06 -7.04 -3.00
CA TYR A 18 -1.17 -8.06 -3.56
C TYR A 18 -1.93 -9.35 -3.83
N ARG A 19 -1.47 -10.12 -4.83
CA ARG A 19 -2.02 -11.45 -5.14
C ARG A 19 -1.75 -12.47 -4.05
N THR A 20 -0.65 -12.34 -3.32
CA THR A 20 -0.25 -13.26 -2.24
C THR A 20 0.35 -12.49 -1.06
N VAL A 21 0.44 -13.17 0.08
CA VAL A 21 1.07 -12.62 1.29
C VAL A 21 2.58 -12.43 1.08
N GLU A 22 3.23 -13.34 0.37
CA GLU A 22 4.67 -13.29 0.07
C GLU A 22 5.01 -12.05 -0.76
N ALA A 23 4.13 -11.64 -1.68
CA ALA A 23 4.33 -10.42 -2.46
C ALA A 23 4.34 -9.15 -1.57
N THR A 24 3.65 -9.15 -0.43
CA THR A 24 3.76 -8.07 0.57
C THR A 24 5.16 -8.05 1.20
N ALA A 25 5.74 -9.22 1.49
CA ALA A 25 7.09 -9.32 2.05
C ALA A 25 8.14 -8.88 1.00
N GLN A 26 8.02 -9.38 -0.23
CA GLN A 26 8.90 -8.99 -1.34
C GLN A 26 8.86 -7.49 -1.60
N HIS A 27 7.69 -6.85 -1.52
CA HIS A 27 7.62 -5.39 -1.63
C HIS A 27 8.50 -4.68 -0.59
N LYS A 28 8.56 -5.18 0.64
CA LYS A 28 9.38 -4.58 1.71
C LYS A 28 10.89 -4.78 1.50
N GLU A 29 11.29 -5.69 0.63
CA GLU A 29 12.69 -5.95 0.27
C GLU A 29 13.17 -5.06 -0.89
N THR A 30 12.25 -4.35 -1.55
CA THR A 30 12.58 -3.50 -2.70
C THR A 30 13.35 -2.25 -2.31
N ALA A 31 14.20 -1.76 -3.22
CA ALA A 31 14.97 -0.53 -3.03
C ALA A 31 14.07 0.71 -2.87
N HIS A 32 12.93 0.76 -3.55
CA HIS A 32 12.00 1.90 -3.42
C HIS A 32 11.33 1.91 -2.05
N TYR A 33 10.97 0.75 -1.48
CA TYR A 33 10.39 0.69 -0.15
C TYR A 33 11.39 1.15 0.91
N ALA A 34 12.65 0.69 0.83
CA ALA A 34 13.70 1.15 1.73
C ALA A 34 13.89 2.67 1.67
N ARG A 35 14.02 3.23 0.45
CA ARG A 35 14.12 4.67 0.23
C ARG A 35 12.92 5.41 0.81
N TRP A 36 11.70 4.94 0.54
CA TRP A 36 10.48 5.56 1.05
C TRP A 36 10.45 5.53 2.58
N ARG A 37 10.63 4.35 3.19
CA ARG A 37 10.60 4.12 4.63
C ARG A 37 11.53 5.09 5.36
N ASP A 38 12.75 5.24 4.84
CA ASP A 38 13.78 6.08 5.43
C ASP A 38 13.49 7.57 5.20
N THR A 39 13.04 7.95 3.99
CA THR A 39 12.69 9.35 3.66
C THR A 39 11.56 9.88 4.55
N VAL A 40 10.53 9.06 4.78
CA VAL A 40 9.33 9.50 5.50
C VAL A 40 9.44 9.32 7.02
N ALA A 41 10.53 8.78 7.55
CA ALA A 41 10.68 8.48 8.98
C ALA A 41 10.47 9.73 9.86
N GLU A 42 11.16 10.82 9.54
CA GLU A 42 11.06 12.10 10.27
C GLU A 42 9.75 12.86 10.00
N MET A 43 8.94 12.40 9.03
CA MET A 43 7.64 13.01 8.70
C MET A 43 6.49 12.40 9.52
N MET A 44 6.74 11.31 10.24
CA MET A 44 5.71 10.59 10.98
C MET A 44 5.46 11.24 12.35
N ALA A 45 4.25 11.78 12.56
CA ALA A 45 3.82 12.24 13.87
C ALA A 45 3.64 11.10 14.88
N GLU A 46 3.36 9.88 14.40
CA GLU A 46 3.21 8.66 15.18
C GLU A 46 3.67 7.43 14.38
N PRO A 47 4.03 6.29 15.01
CA PRO A 47 4.38 5.07 14.29
C PRO A 47 3.27 4.64 13.31
N ARG A 48 3.64 4.30 12.07
CA ARG A 48 2.68 3.82 11.06
C ARG A 48 2.08 2.47 11.46
N GLY A 49 0.76 2.33 11.28
CA GLY A 49 0.03 1.06 11.43
C GLY A 49 -0.41 0.47 10.09
N SER A 50 -0.82 -0.79 10.09
CA SER A 50 -1.47 -1.43 8.93
C SER A 50 -2.60 -2.34 9.37
N VAL A 51 -3.69 -2.35 8.60
CA VAL A 51 -4.81 -3.29 8.76
C VAL A 51 -4.82 -4.23 7.55
N LYS A 52 -5.07 -5.52 7.78
CA LYS A 52 -5.15 -6.53 6.71
C LYS A 52 -6.61 -6.79 6.36
N TYR A 53 -6.92 -6.80 5.07
CA TYR A 53 -8.26 -7.01 4.53
C TYR A 53 -8.25 -8.20 3.57
N ALA A 54 -9.40 -8.83 3.39
CA ALA A 54 -9.64 -9.79 2.32
C ALA A 54 -10.21 -9.07 1.09
N ASN A 55 -9.70 -9.37 -0.09
CA ASN A 55 -10.29 -8.90 -1.34
C ASN A 55 -11.66 -9.58 -1.54
N LEU A 56 -12.71 -8.80 -1.76
CA LEU A 56 -14.06 -9.31 -2.06
C LEU A 56 -14.49 -8.97 -3.48
N PHE A 57 -14.18 -7.76 -3.96
CA PHE A 57 -14.50 -7.31 -5.30
C PHE A 57 -13.48 -6.28 -5.81
N PRO A 58 -13.07 -6.34 -7.09
CA PRO A 58 -13.39 -7.41 -8.02
C PRO A 58 -12.82 -8.74 -7.53
N ALA A 59 -13.47 -9.85 -7.90
CA ALA A 59 -12.86 -11.16 -7.74
C ALA A 59 -11.49 -11.16 -8.45
N ASP A 60 -10.58 -12.06 -8.08
CA ASP A 60 -9.19 -11.98 -8.52
C ASP A 60 -9.02 -11.84 -10.05
N ALA A 61 -9.84 -12.51 -10.85
CA ALA A 61 -9.82 -12.39 -12.32
C ALA A 61 -10.18 -10.99 -12.84
N GLY A 62 -10.96 -10.20 -12.08
CA GLY A 62 -11.32 -8.84 -12.45
C GLY A 62 -10.21 -7.80 -12.22
N TRP A 63 -9.05 -8.22 -11.70
CA TRP A 63 -7.84 -7.40 -11.61
C TRP A 63 -6.91 -7.58 -12.82
N ASP A 64 -7.22 -8.50 -13.75
CA ASP A 64 -6.39 -8.74 -14.92
C ASP A 64 -6.62 -7.62 -15.94
N TYR A 65 -5.59 -6.81 -16.17
CA TYR A 65 -5.61 -5.86 -17.27
C TYR A 65 -5.44 -6.60 -18.61
N PRO A 66 -6.16 -6.18 -19.68
CA PRO A 66 -5.91 -6.73 -21.00
C PRO A 66 -4.47 -6.45 -21.43
N PRO A 67 -3.82 -7.36 -22.17
CA PRO A 67 -2.44 -7.17 -22.59
C PRO A 67 -2.31 -5.88 -23.43
N GLY A 68 -1.37 -5.00 -23.04
CA GLY A 68 -1.05 -3.77 -23.77
C GLY A 68 -1.60 -2.46 -23.19
N VAL A 69 -2.16 -2.50 -21.97
CA VAL A 69 -2.38 -1.30 -21.14
C VAL A 69 -1.25 -1.13 -20.14
#